data_AF-A0A523SPD5-F1
#
_entry.id   AF-A0A523SPD5-F1
#
_cell.length_a   1.000
_cell.length_b   1.000
_cell.length_c   1.000
_cell.angle_alpha   90.00
_cell.angle_beta   90.00
_cell.angle_gamma   90.00
#
_symmetry.space_group_name_H-M   'P 1'
#
loop_
_entity.id
_entity.type
_entity.pdbx_description
1 polymer ?
#
loop_
_entity_poly.entity_id
_entity_poly.type
_entity_poly.pdbx_seq_one_letter_code
_entity_poly.pdbx_strand_id
1 'polypeptide(L)'
;MDTQKIVKHLKQIVKPEQILTDPEDLYVYSFEKIFEEQNPVPDMVVKTPSSEEAQKILELAGKGCFTVVKRGEMISRQRVEKPLLLLDDVPTPELKMISSKKGEIIEILKEIRESGYGNPKNLAFALKTLFLEKNLAKCEECETCSGYCTVASSFEGVETLSSKGRVIVIRGLQNKELPVSRKVVDILYTCTECGLCFAQCFEDLEVNEAILATRHQIAEKGLVPEVFREAAENIIEVGDPGAVPVKRRLSWMQDVAFQPLSRKTEVLYWVGCMVADRTPKTAGAFLKILNHANVSFTMLREREGCCGYVLLSTGLWDEAKKIAEEVFSKVEKTGVNTLVTPCAGCYYTFTKLYPEILGVSLPCEILHSSHFIEKLIKSARLELKGLDLRVSYHDPCSLGRHSGVFDAPRNALKAIPGLTLSEMPLNRQFARCCGGGGGLWSFNHQVSMNSAYLRLKDLQPLKIDVLTTTCPLCQINFRYTSVRRSIPIKVCDVTEIVALSCDL
;
A
#
# COMPACT_ATOMS: atom_id res chain seq x y z
N MET A 1 -1.47 -34.23 -27.11
CA MET A 1 -1.87 -33.06 -27.91
C MET A 1 -0.97 -31.91 -27.48
N ASP A 2 -0.44 -31.10 -28.41
CA ASP A 2 0.43 -29.95 -28.06
C ASP A 2 -0.31 -28.96 -27.13
N THR A 3 0.37 -28.45 -26.10
CA THR A 3 -0.09 -27.43 -25.15
C THR A 3 -0.78 -26.27 -25.84
N GLN A 4 -0.28 -25.81 -27.00
CA GLN A 4 -0.90 -24.72 -27.76
C GLN A 4 -2.32 -25.05 -28.26
N LYS A 5 -2.57 -26.30 -28.66
CA LYS A 5 -3.91 -26.74 -29.09
C LYS A 5 -4.87 -26.83 -27.90
N ILE A 6 -4.38 -27.21 -26.72
CA ILE A 6 -5.18 -27.24 -25.50
C ILE A 6 -5.61 -25.81 -25.14
N VAL A 7 -4.67 -24.86 -25.11
CA VAL A 7 -4.94 -23.45 -24.84
C VAL A 7 -5.98 -22.88 -25.82
N LYS A 8 -5.92 -23.24 -27.11
CA LYS A 8 -6.91 -22.78 -28.10
C LYS A 8 -8.34 -23.25 -27.77
N HIS A 9 -8.51 -24.47 -27.28
CA HIS A 9 -9.82 -24.96 -26.86
C HIS A 9 -10.27 -24.31 -25.54
N LEU A 10 -9.37 -24.12 -24.58
CA LEU A 10 -9.68 -23.46 -23.31
C LEU A 10 -10.16 -22.01 -23.51
N LYS A 11 -9.62 -21.29 -24.50
CA LYS A 11 -10.08 -19.94 -24.88
C LYS A 11 -11.54 -19.87 -25.36
N GLN A 12 -12.18 -21.01 -25.64
CA GLN A 12 -13.61 -21.08 -25.96
C GLN A 12 -14.48 -21.23 -24.71
N ILE A 13 -13.87 -21.54 -23.56
CA ILE A 13 -14.55 -21.81 -22.29
C ILE A 13 -14.32 -20.66 -21.31
N VAL A 14 -13.07 -20.19 -21.19
CA VAL A 14 -12.64 -19.15 -20.24
C VAL A 14 -11.97 -17.99 -20.98
N LYS A 15 -11.84 -16.83 -20.32
CA LYS A 15 -11.13 -15.69 -20.87
C LYS A 15 -9.63 -15.98 -21.01
N PRO A 16 -8.91 -15.31 -21.94
CA PRO A 16 -7.48 -15.50 -22.10
C PRO A 16 -6.66 -15.27 -20.82
N GLU A 17 -7.05 -14.30 -20.00
CA GLU A 17 -6.34 -13.93 -18.76
C GLU A 17 -6.49 -14.98 -17.65
N GLN A 18 -7.46 -15.89 -17.78
CA GLN A 18 -7.68 -17.00 -16.85
C GLN A 18 -6.79 -18.21 -17.17
N ILE A 19 -6.12 -18.22 -18.32
CA ILE A 19 -5.24 -19.31 -18.74
C ILE A 19 -3.79 -18.87 -18.51
N LEU A 20 -3.15 -19.47 -17.52
CA LEU A 20 -1.80 -19.12 -17.09
C LEU A 20 -0.82 -20.15 -17.65
N THR A 21 0.13 -19.66 -18.44
CA THR A 21 1.21 -20.47 -19.04
C THR A 21 2.59 -19.84 -18.86
N ASP A 22 2.66 -18.68 -18.21
CA ASP A 22 3.93 -18.00 -18.00
C ASP A 22 4.75 -18.70 -16.90
N PRO A 23 6.08 -18.80 -17.04
CA PRO A 23 6.91 -19.53 -16.08
C PRO A 23 6.71 -19.10 -14.62
N GLU A 24 6.45 -17.82 -14.37
CA GLU A 24 6.22 -17.28 -13.03
C GLU A 24 4.92 -17.81 -12.41
N ASP A 25 3.84 -17.95 -13.19
CA ASP A 25 2.59 -18.51 -12.68
C ASP A 25 2.76 -19.99 -12.40
N LEU A 26 3.32 -20.74 -13.36
CA LEU A 26 3.52 -22.18 -13.21
C LEU A 26 4.42 -22.47 -12.01
N TYR A 27 5.45 -21.64 -11.81
CA TYR A 27 6.31 -21.71 -10.65
C TYR A 27 5.54 -21.46 -9.35
N VAL A 28 4.72 -20.40 -9.25
CA VAL A 28 3.91 -20.14 -8.03
C VAL A 28 2.95 -21.29 -7.74
N TYR A 29 2.24 -21.77 -8.75
CA TYR A 29 1.28 -22.86 -8.61
C TYR A 29 1.93 -24.23 -8.39
N SER A 30 3.23 -24.38 -8.67
CA SER A 30 3.98 -25.59 -8.30
C SER A 30 4.16 -25.76 -6.79
N PHE A 31 3.86 -24.74 -5.97
CA PHE A 31 3.86 -24.84 -4.51
C PHE A 31 2.49 -25.26 -3.93
N GLU A 32 1.49 -25.46 -4.78
CA GLU A 32 0.26 -26.12 -4.35
C GLU A 32 0.56 -27.63 -4.19
N LYS A 33 0.01 -28.27 -3.15
CA LYS A 33 0.24 -29.71 -2.86
C LYS A 33 -0.47 -30.61 -3.88
N ILE A 34 0.04 -30.64 -5.10
CA ILE A 34 -0.51 -31.44 -6.20
C ILE A 34 0.00 -32.90 -6.12
N PHE A 35 1.14 -33.15 -5.45
CA PHE A 35 1.78 -34.47 -5.33
C PHE A 35 2.31 -34.74 -3.91
N GLU A 36 2.46 -36.02 -3.54
CA GLU A 36 2.93 -36.46 -2.21
C GLU A 36 4.44 -36.21 -1.98
N GLU A 37 5.29 -36.37 -3.01
CA GLU A 37 6.73 -36.10 -2.94
C GLU A 37 7.26 -35.58 -4.30
N GLN A 38 7.86 -34.38 -4.27
CA GLN A 38 8.30 -33.54 -5.40
C GLN A 38 7.15 -33.01 -6.29
N ASN A 39 7.02 -31.69 -6.37
CA ASN A 39 6.00 -31.00 -7.19
C ASN A 39 6.49 -30.82 -8.63
N PRO A 40 6.06 -31.62 -9.63
CA PRO A 40 6.20 -31.22 -11.02
C PRO A 40 5.40 -29.94 -11.26
N VAL A 41 6.04 -29.00 -11.93
CA VAL A 41 5.44 -27.76 -12.39
C VAL A 41 4.30 -28.11 -13.36
N PRO A 42 3.08 -27.59 -13.17
CA PRO A 42 1.99 -27.83 -14.12
C PRO A 42 2.34 -27.24 -15.49
N ASP A 43 1.87 -27.85 -16.57
CA ASP A 43 2.07 -27.32 -17.94
C ASP A 43 1.21 -26.07 -18.19
N MET A 44 0.08 -25.97 -17.47
CA MET A 44 -0.79 -24.79 -17.47
C MET A 44 -1.66 -24.74 -16.22
N VAL A 45 -2.14 -23.55 -15.89
CA VAL A 45 -3.15 -23.34 -14.84
C VAL A 45 -4.37 -22.65 -15.46
N VAL A 46 -5.57 -23.04 -15.05
CA VAL A 46 -6.79 -22.29 -15.37
C VAL A 46 -7.43 -21.79 -14.08
N LYS A 47 -7.51 -20.47 -13.93
CA LYS A 47 -8.19 -19.80 -12.81
C LYS A 47 -9.64 -19.51 -13.18
N THR A 48 -10.60 -20.20 -12.58
CA THR A 48 -12.02 -19.88 -12.77
C THR A 48 -12.85 -20.15 -11.51
N PRO A 49 -13.50 -19.16 -10.90
CA PRO A 49 -14.45 -19.41 -9.81
C PRO A 49 -15.80 -19.96 -10.32
N SER A 50 -16.01 -20.09 -11.64
CA SER A 50 -17.27 -20.55 -12.22
C SER A 50 -17.34 -22.08 -12.24
N SER A 51 -18.28 -22.64 -11.48
CA SER A 51 -18.52 -24.08 -11.48
C SER A 51 -18.92 -24.62 -12.87
N GLU A 52 -19.56 -23.80 -13.71
CA GLU A 52 -19.93 -24.17 -15.08
C GLU A 52 -18.70 -24.27 -15.99
N GLU A 53 -17.79 -23.30 -15.90
CA GLU A 53 -16.54 -23.30 -16.67
C GLU A 53 -15.64 -24.46 -16.24
N ALA A 54 -15.51 -24.67 -14.92
CA ALA A 54 -14.78 -25.80 -14.34
C ALA A 54 -15.30 -27.14 -14.87
N GLN A 55 -16.62 -27.34 -14.91
CA GLN A 55 -17.23 -28.56 -15.43
C GLN A 55 -16.92 -28.78 -16.92
N LYS A 56 -17.03 -27.73 -17.74
CA LYS A 56 -16.67 -27.81 -19.18
C LYS A 56 -15.20 -28.17 -19.41
N ILE A 57 -14.30 -27.72 -18.53
CA ILE A 57 -12.87 -28.07 -18.60
C ILE A 57 -12.66 -29.56 -18.27
N LEU A 58 -13.34 -30.07 -17.24
CA LEU A 58 -13.29 -31.50 -16.87
C LEU A 58 -13.82 -32.39 -18.00
N GLU A 59 -14.92 -31.99 -18.65
CA GLU A 59 -15.48 -32.70 -19.82
C GLU A 59 -14.50 -32.70 -21.01
N LEU A 60 -13.81 -31.57 -21.23
CA LEU A 60 -12.78 -31.48 -22.27
C LEU A 60 -11.60 -32.40 -21.98
N ALA A 61 -11.19 -32.53 -20.70
CA ALA A 61 -10.13 -33.44 -20.26
C ALA A 61 -10.51 -34.92 -20.43
N GLY A 62 -11.79 -35.26 -20.19
CA GLY A 62 -12.34 -36.61 -20.39
C GLY A 62 -12.18 -37.17 -21.81
N LYS A 63 -11.96 -36.29 -22.81
CA LYS A 63 -11.62 -36.69 -24.19
C LYS A 63 -10.18 -37.22 -24.33
N GLY A 64 -9.40 -37.24 -23.24
CA GLY A 64 -8.11 -37.90 -23.14
C GLY A 64 -6.92 -37.08 -23.66
N CYS A 65 -7.08 -35.78 -23.89
CA CYS A 65 -6.02 -34.93 -24.47
C CYS A 65 -5.00 -34.38 -23.47
N PHE A 66 -5.36 -34.27 -22.19
CA PHE A 66 -4.56 -33.75 -21.08
C PHE A 66 -5.11 -34.27 -19.74
N THR A 67 -4.34 -34.14 -18.67
CA THR A 67 -4.73 -34.49 -17.31
C THR A 67 -5.14 -33.23 -16.55
N VAL A 68 -6.25 -33.27 -15.83
CA VAL A 68 -6.69 -32.16 -14.95
C VAL A 68 -6.60 -32.60 -13.51
N VAL A 69 -6.07 -31.71 -12.66
CA VAL A 69 -6.12 -31.85 -11.20
C VAL A 69 -6.72 -30.55 -10.66
N LYS A 70 -7.67 -30.65 -9.73
CA LYS A 70 -8.18 -29.46 -9.05
C LYS A 70 -7.21 -28.99 -7.97
N ARG A 71 -7.16 -27.70 -7.74
CA ARG A 71 -6.38 -27.13 -6.63
C ARG A 71 -6.88 -27.72 -5.30
N GLY A 72 -5.94 -28.26 -4.51
CA GLY A 72 -6.23 -28.96 -3.25
C GLY A 72 -6.44 -30.48 -3.39
N GLU A 73 -6.51 -31.02 -4.61
CA GLU A 73 -6.50 -32.46 -4.86
C GLU A 73 -5.08 -32.97 -5.13
N MET A 74 -4.83 -34.23 -4.78
CA MET A 74 -3.55 -34.91 -5.03
C MET A 74 -3.68 -35.95 -6.14
N ILE A 75 -2.64 -36.08 -6.97
CA ILE A 75 -2.55 -37.13 -7.99
C ILE A 75 -1.24 -37.93 -7.85
N SER A 76 -1.30 -39.24 -8.12
CA SER A 76 -0.09 -40.06 -8.21
C SER A 76 0.72 -39.70 -9.45
N ARG A 77 2.04 -39.54 -9.27
CA ARG A 77 3.01 -39.19 -10.32
C ARG A 77 2.99 -40.14 -11.52
N GLN A 78 2.61 -41.41 -11.31
CA GLN A 78 2.48 -42.43 -12.35
C GLN A 78 1.33 -42.15 -13.36
N ARG A 79 0.45 -41.17 -13.08
CA ARG A 79 -0.67 -40.80 -13.97
C ARG A 79 -0.40 -39.59 -14.87
N VAL A 80 0.81 -39.03 -14.84
CA VAL A 80 1.19 -37.82 -15.61
C VAL A 80 1.97 -38.22 -16.87
N GLU A 81 1.30 -38.85 -17.83
CA GLU A 81 1.86 -39.13 -19.17
C GLU A 81 1.43 -38.08 -20.22
N LYS A 82 0.53 -37.17 -19.83
CA LYS A 82 -0.07 -36.14 -20.68
C LYS A 82 0.16 -34.77 -20.04
N PRO A 83 0.04 -33.67 -20.81
CA PRO A 83 0.12 -32.32 -20.24
C PRO A 83 -0.80 -32.18 -19.03
N LEU A 84 -0.27 -31.61 -17.95
CA LEU A 84 -0.95 -31.40 -16.68
C LEU A 84 -1.53 -29.98 -16.61
N LEU A 85 -2.85 -29.91 -16.49
CA LEU A 85 -3.58 -28.69 -16.20
C LEU A 85 -3.98 -28.68 -14.72
N LEU A 86 -3.57 -27.63 -14.00
CA LEU A 86 -4.11 -27.34 -12.68
C LEU A 86 -5.35 -26.46 -12.82
N LEU A 87 -6.49 -26.92 -12.30
CA LEU A 87 -7.73 -26.16 -12.27
C LEU A 87 -7.88 -25.48 -10.91
N ASP A 88 -7.67 -24.17 -10.88
CA ASP A 88 -7.89 -23.33 -9.69
C ASP A 88 -9.34 -22.80 -9.69
N ASP A 89 -10.24 -23.62 -9.17
CA ASP A 89 -11.66 -23.29 -8.95
C ASP A 89 -11.95 -22.71 -7.55
N VAL A 90 -10.91 -22.47 -6.75
CA VAL A 90 -11.05 -21.94 -5.39
C VAL A 90 -11.48 -20.47 -5.44
N PRO A 91 -12.63 -20.08 -4.87
CA PRO A 91 -13.02 -18.68 -4.83
C PRO A 91 -12.03 -17.87 -3.98
N THR A 92 -11.84 -16.59 -4.29
CA THR A 92 -11.03 -15.72 -3.42
C THR A 92 -11.64 -15.68 -2.02
N PRO A 93 -10.88 -16.00 -0.96
CA PRO A 93 -11.44 -16.03 0.39
C PRO A 93 -12.04 -14.69 0.79
N GLU A 94 -13.22 -14.71 1.41
CA GLU A 94 -13.83 -13.51 1.93
C GLU A 94 -13.07 -12.98 3.15
N LEU A 95 -12.97 -11.66 3.23
CA LEU A 95 -12.32 -10.95 4.33
C LEU A 95 -13.19 -10.99 5.58
N LYS A 96 -12.93 -11.94 6.49
CA LYS A 96 -13.55 -11.99 7.82
C LYS A 96 -12.62 -11.41 8.87
N MET A 97 -13.14 -10.62 9.81
CA MET A 97 -12.38 -10.25 11.00
C MET A 97 -12.10 -11.52 11.82
N ILE A 98 -10.86 -11.99 11.82
CA ILE A 98 -10.42 -13.05 12.72
C ILE A 98 -10.20 -12.40 14.09
N SER A 99 -10.81 -12.94 15.16
CA SER A 99 -10.52 -12.49 16.51
C SER A 99 -9.07 -12.87 16.85
N SER A 100 -8.20 -11.87 17.03
CA SER A 100 -6.80 -12.15 17.38
C SER A 100 -6.74 -12.81 18.75
N LYS A 101 -6.19 -14.03 18.85
CA LYS A 101 -5.60 -14.48 20.11
C LYS A 101 -4.35 -13.63 20.34
N LYS A 102 -4.48 -12.58 21.15
CA LYS A 102 -3.32 -11.84 21.68
C LYS A 102 -2.59 -12.77 22.64
N GLY A 103 -1.43 -13.27 22.24
CA GLY A 103 -0.51 -13.98 23.12
C GLY A 103 0.69 -14.50 22.34
N GLU A 104 1.89 -14.11 22.77
CA GLU A 104 3.19 -14.72 22.44
C GLU A 104 3.92 -14.34 21.13
N ILE A 105 3.72 -13.13 20.59
CA ILE A 105 4.64 -12.55 19.59
C ILE A 105 4.93 -11.10 19.96
N ILE A 106 5.39 -10.86 21.20
CA ILE A 106 5.80 -9.52 21.63
C ILE A 106 7.28 -9.51 22.01
N GLU A 107 7.82 -10.61 22.54
CA GLU A 107 9.22 -10.68 22.97
C GLU A 107 10.21 -10.92 21.81
N ILE A 108 9.90 -11.83 20.87
CA ILE A 108 10.76 -12.06 19.68
C ILE A 108 10.83 -10.81 18.79
N LEU A 109 9.69 -10.15 18.58
CA LEU A 109 9.58 -8.90 17.85
C LEU A 109 10.38 -7.75 18.50
N LYS A 110 10.55 -7.81 19.82
CA LYS A 110 11.30 -6.81 20.59
C LYS A 110 12.81 -7.02 20.43
N GLU A 111 13.28 -8.28 20.47
CA GLU A 111 14.69 -8.61 20.18
C GLU A 111 15.09 -8.28 18.73
N ILE A 112 14.21 -8.51 17.75
CA ILE A 112 14.45 -8.11 16.34
C ILE A 112 14.53 -6.58 16.22
N ARG A 113 13.65 -5.85 16.92
CA ARG A 113 13.65 -4.37 16.92
C ARG A 113 14.85 -3.75 17.64
N GLU A 114 15.39 -4.42 18.65
CA GLU A 114 16.56 -3.98 19.42
C GLU A 114 17.89 -4.22 18.67
N SER A 115 17.88 -5.01 17.59
CA SER A 115 19.06 -5.33 16.77
C SER A 115 19.51 -4.21 15.81
N GLY A 116 18.72 -3.14 15.66
CA GLY A 116 19.02 -1.98 14.82
C GLY A 116 18.80 -2.24 13.31
N TYR A 117 17.93 -1.43 12.67
CA TYR A 117 17.60 -1.52 11.25
C TYR A 117 18.58 -0.72 10.36
N GLY A 118 18.82 -1.16 9.12
CA GLY A 118 19.51 -0.33 8.10
C GLY A 118 20.88 -0.76 7.56
N ASN A 119 21.17 -2.05 7.47
CA ASN A 119 22.31 -2.57 6.69
C ASN A 119 21.82 -3.68 5.73
N PRO A 120 22.42 -3.90 4.55
CA PRO A 120 22.17 -5.08 3.70
C PRO A 120 22.16 -6.44 4.45
N LYS A 121 22.79 -6.53 5.63
CA LYS A 121 22.64 -7.67 6.55
C LYS A 121 21.23 -7.91 7.07
N ASN A 122 20.45 -6.86 7.34
CA ASN A 122 19.07 -6.98 7.82
C ASN A 122 18.09 -7.26 6.67
N LEU A 123 18.41 -6.79 5.47
CA LEU A 123 17.75 -7.21 4.24
C LEU A 123 17.94 -8.72 4.02
N ALA A 124 19.20 -9.17 4.09
CA ALA A 124 19.52 -10.59 4.04
C ALA A 124 18.87 -11.36 5.20
N PHE A 125 18.70 -10.75 6.37
CA PHE A 125 18.02 -11.36 7.52
C PHE A 125 16.51 -11.46 7.32
N ALA A 126 15.81 -10.42 6.86
CA ALA A 126 14.39 -10.46 6.54
C ALA A 126 14.09 -11.53 5.47
N LEU A 127 14.92 -11.55 4.42
CA LEU A 127 14.87 -12.58 3.38
C LEU A 127 15.19 -13.97 3.96
N LYS A 128 16.19 -14.09 4.83
CA LYS A 128 16.54 -15.34 5.52
C LYS A 128 15.43 -15.79 6.47
N THR A 129 14.76 -14.91 7.19
CA THR A 129 13.65 -15.24 8.11
C THR A 129 12.41 -15.69 7.33
N LEU A 130 12.11 -15.04 6.20
CA LEU A 130 11.03 -15.47 5.29
C LEU A 130 11.31 -16.84 4.63
N PHE A 131 12.57 -17.14 4.34
CA PHE A 131 12.96 -18.31 3.53
C PHE A 131 13.72 -19.41 4.28
N LEU A 132 13.95 -19.27 5.58
CA LEU A 132 14.34 -20.38 6.44
C LEU A 132 13.16 -21.37 6.48
N GLU A 133 13.44 -22.61 6.09
CA GLU A 133 12.52 -23.70 5.72
C GLU A 133 11.33 -23.96 6.67
N LYS A 134 11.33 -23.41 7.89
CA LYS A 134 10.31 -23.65 8.91
C LYS A 134 8.98 -22.90 8.73
N ASN A 135 8.91 -21.87 7.88
CA ASN A 135 7.70 -21.03 7.75
C ASN A 135 6.95 -21.17 6.41
N LEU A 136 7.60 -21.64 5.34
CA LEU A 136 6.97 -21.79 4.02
C LEU A 136 5.91 -22.90 3.98
N ALA A 137 6.15 -24.04 4.62
CA ALA A 137 5.20 -25.16 4.63
C ALA A 137 3.84 -24.78 5.26
N LYS A 138 3.84 -23.90 6.27
CA LYS A 138 2.60 -23.33 6.84
C LYS A 138 1.96 -22.30 5.90
N CYS A 139 2.77 -21.54 5.15
CA CYS A 139 2.28 -20.59 4.16
C CYS A 139 1.66 -21.28 2.93
N GLU A 140 2.14 -22.46 2.57
CA GLU A 140 1.61 -23.27 1.48
C GLU A 140 0.14 -23.65 1.72
N GLU A 141 -0.23 -23.97 2.95
CA GLU A 141 -1.59 -24.31 3.37
C GLU A 141 -2.44 -23.09 3.80
N CYS A 142 -1.82 -21.93 4.02
CA CYS A 142 -2.49 -20.73 4.52
C CYS A 142 -3.12 -19.90 3.39
N GLU A 143 -4.44 -19.76 3.40
CA GLU A 143 -5.18 -18.94 2.41
C GLU A 143 -5.29 -17.46 2.79
N THR A 144 -4.77 -17.06 3.96
CA THR A 144 -4.92 -15.70 4.50
C THR A 144 -4.30 -14.65 3.57
N CYS A 145 -3.12 -14.89 3.00
CA CYS A 145 -2.48 -13.91 2.12
C CYS A 145 -3.19 -13.73 0.77
N SER A 146 -3.93 -14.73 0.32
CA SER A 146 -4.65 -14.75 -0.96
C SER A 146 -5.94 -13.93 -0.89
N GLY A 147 -6.71 -14.06 0.19
CA GLY A 147 -7.98 -13.33 0.37
C GLY A 147 -7.83 -11.85 0.69
N TYR A 148 -6.72 -11.44 1.32
CA TYR A 148 -6.54 -10.07 1.84
C TYR A 148 -5.90 -9.10 0.84
N CYS A 149 -5.29 -9.60 -0.23
CA CYS A 149 -4.67 -8.75 -1.24
C CYS A 149 -5.73 -8.06 -2.12
N THR A 150 -6.00 -6.77 -1.88
CA THR A 150 -6.96 -5.98 -2.68
C THR A 150 -6.55 -5.80 -4.14
N VAL A 151 -5.29 -6.11 -4.47
CA VAL A 151 -4.78 -6.07 -5.84
C VAL A 151 -5.16 -7.35 -6.59
N ALA A 152 -5.07 -8.52 -5.94
CA ALA A 152 -5.32 -9.83 -6.55
C ALA A 152 -6.75 -9.95 -7.11
N SER A 153 -7.72 -9.28 -6.50
CA SER A 153 -9.10 -9.22 -7.00
C SER A 153 -9.23 -8.56 -8.39
N SER A 154 -8.25 -7.75 -8.81
CA SER A 154 -8.22 -7.19 -10.17
C SER A 154 -7.79 -8.22 -11.23
N PHE A 155 -7.27 -9.36 -10.78
CA PHE A 155 -6.74 -10.44 -11.60
C PHE A 155 -7.48 -11.75 -11.28
N GLU A 156 -8.78 -11.67 -11.01
CA GLU A 156 -9.66 -12.82 -10.71
C GLU A 156 -9.13 -13.75 -9.60
N GLY A 157 -8.31 -13.22 -8.68
CA GLY A 157 -7.72 -13.99 -7.58
C GLY A 157 -6.57 -14.90 -7.98
N VAL A 158 -5.92 -14.67 -9.13
CA VAL A 158 -4.69 -15.38 -9.52
C VAL A 158 -3.65 -15.27 -8.40
N GLU A 159 -3.18 -16.42 -7.93
CA GLU A 159 -2.32 -16.54 -6.74
C GLU A 159 -0.99 -15.80 -6.91
N THR A 160 -0.42 -15.79 -8.12
CA THR A 160 0.82 -15.07 -8.47
C THR A 160 0.77 -13.58 -8.08
N LEU A 161 -0.41 -12.95 -8.15
CA LEU A 161 -0.63 -11.52 -7.87
C LEU A 161 -1.08 -11.26 -6.42
N SER A 162 -1.20 -12.32 -5.62
CA SER A 162 -1.47 -12.25 -4.19
C SER A 162 -0.21 -11.91 -3.39
N SER A 163 -0.34 -11.75 -2.07
CA SER A 163 0.84 -11.60 -1.22
C SER A 163 1.65 -12.91 -1.13
N LYS A 164 1.00 -14.09 -1.14
CA LYS A 164 1.66 -15.40 -1.11
C LYS A 164 2.45 -15.62 -2.40
N GLY A 165 1.81 -15.43 -3.56
CA GLY A 165 2.48 -15.58 -4.85
C GLY A 165 3.68 -14.67 -5.00
N ARG A 166 3.59 -13.40 -4.56
CA ARG A 166 4.74 -12.49 -4.57
C ARG A 166 5.92 -12.95 -3.73
N VAL A 167 5.68 -13.50 -2.53
CA VAL A 167 6.74 -14.07 -1.69
C VAL A 167 7.41 -15.25 -2.38
N ILE A 168 6.62 -16.13 -3.01
CA ILE A 168 7.14 -17.27 -3.79
C ILE A 168 7.96 -16.78 -4.98
N VAL A 169 7.50 -15.77 -5.72
CA VAL A 169 8.27 -15.15 -6.82
C VAL A 169 9.59 -14.58 -6.31
N ILE A 170 9.61 -13.87 -5.19
CA ILE A 170 10.84 -13.35 -4.57
C ILE A 170 11.81 -14.50 -4.23
N ARG A 171 11.33 -15.60 -3.64
CA ARG A 171 12.13 -16.82 -3.40
C ARG A 171 12.76 -17.32 -4.69
N GLY A 172 11.95 -17.43 -5.75
CA GLY A 172 12.40 -17.91 -7.05
C GLY A 172 13.53 -17.05 -7.63
N LEU A 173 13.44 -15.72 -7.48
CA LEU A 173 14.50 -14.81 -7.89
C LEU A 173 15.80 -15.02 -7.08
N GLN A 174 15.69 -15.21 -5.77
CA GLN A 174 16.85 -15.37 -4.88
C GLN A 174 17.59 -16.68 -5.11
N ASN A 175 16.82 -17.76 -5.29
CA ASN A 175 17.37 -19.08 -5.59
C ASN A 175 17.81 -19.22 -7.06
N LYS A 176 17.60 -18.18 -7.89
CA LYS A 176 17.86 -18.21 -9.34
C LYS A 176 17.03 -19.26 -10.09
N GLU A 177 15.87 -19.62 -9.52
CA GLU A 177 14.86 -20.49 -10.13
C GLU A 177 13.98 -19.71 -11.12
N LEU A 178 13.86 -18.38 -10.94
CA LEU A 178 13.20 -17.46 -11.86
C LEU A 178 14.18 -16.34 -12.31
N PRO A 179 14.15 -15.93 -13.59
CA PRO A 179 14.83 -14.72 -14.04
C PRO A 179 14.02 -13.46 -13.69
N VAL A 180 14.67 -12.30 -13.67
CA VAL A 180 13.97 -11.01 -13.62
C VAL A 180 13.36 -10.73 -15.00
N SER A 181 12.13 -11.17 -15.21
CA SER A 181 11.36 -10.93 -16.44
C SER A 181 10.49 -9.67 -16.31
N ARG A 182 9.89 -9.23 -17.44
CA ARG A 182 8.88 -8.17 -17.42
C ARG A 182 7.69 -8.54 -16.53
N LYS A 183 7.25 -9.80 -16.56
CA LYS A 183 6.14 -10.27 -15.74
C LYS A 183 6.47 -10.20 -14.24
N VAL A 184 7.69 -10.57 -13.85
CA VAL A 184 8.18 -10.39 -12.47
C VAL A 184 8.11 -8.93 -12.05
N VAL A 185 8.55 -8.00 -12.91
CA VAL A 185 8.44 -6.55 -12.64
C VAL A 185 6.97 -6.18 -12.44
N ASP A 186 6.06 -6.59 -13.31
CA ASP A 186 4.63 -6.30 -13.18
C ASP A 186 4.02 -6.88 -11.87
N ILE A 187 4.37 -8.12 -11.51
CA ILE A 187 3.95 -8.78 -10.26
C ILE A 187 4.38 -7.97 -9.03
N LEU A 188 5.63 -7.52 -9.01
CA LEU A 188 6.20 -6.83 -7.87
C LEU A 188 5.73 -5.37 -7.79
N TYR A 189 5.67 -4.65 -8.91
CA TYR A 189 5.27 -3.23 -8.96
C TYR A 189 3.75 -3.01 -8.92
N THR A 190 2.94 -4.06 -9.05
CA THR A 190 1.51 -3.98 -8.70
C THR A 190 1.24 -4.02 -7.19
N CYS A 191 2.22 -4.39 -6.37
CA CYS A 191 2.07 -4.35 -4.90
C CYS A 191 1.95 -2.91 -4.40
N THR A 192 1.02 -2.64 -3.49
CA THR A 192 0.89 -1.31 -2.86
C THR A 192 1.77 -1.14 -1.63
N GLU A 193 2.48 -2.20 -1.22
CA GLU A 193 3.23 -2.29 0.04
C GLU A 193 2.38 -1.93 1.27
N CYS A 194 1.07 -2.14 1.17
CA CYS A 194 0.15 -1.61 2.17
C CYS A 194 0.22 -2.38 3.49
N GLY A 195 0.79 -3.59 3.53
CA GLY A 195 0.93 -4.37 4.76
C GLY A 195 -0.32 -5.11 5.24
N LEU A 196 -1.41 -5.14 4.48
CA LEU A 196 -2.64 -5.80 4.94
C LEU A 196 -2.47 -7.31 5.14
N CYS A 197 -1.59 -7.96 4.35
CA CYS A 197 -1.32 -9.39 4.46
C CYS A 197 -0.67 -9.80 5.80
N PHE A 198 0.14 -8.94 6.42
CA PHE A 198 0.75 -9.25 7.72
C PHE A 198 -0.17 -8.94 8.90
N ALA A 199 -1.16 -8.04 8.75
CA ALA A 199 -2.06 -7.66 9.85
C ALA A 199 -2.85 -8.86 10.43
N GLN A 200 -2.92 -9.96 9.68
CA GLN A 200 -3.53 -11.23 10.07
C GLN A 200 -2.53 -12.39 10.16
N CYS A 201 -1.26 -12.13 9.85
CA CYS A 201 -0.22 -13.15 9.85
C CYS A 201 0.32 -13.30 11.29
N PHE A 202 0.23 -14.50 11.83
CA PHE A 202 0.83 -14.87 13.11
C PHE A 202 2.31 -15.25 12.99
N GLU A 203 2.92 -15.10 11.81
CA GLU A 203 4.30 -15.56 11.53
C GLU A 203 5.27 -14.40 11.26
N ASP A 204 4.86 -13.15 11.56
CA ASP A 204 5.72 -11.94 11.48
C ASP A 204 6.41 -11.73 10.12
N LEU A 205 5.77 -12.19 9.03
CA LEU A 205 6.34 -12.12 7.70
C LEU A 205 6.29 -10.66 7.19
N GLU A 206 7.43 -9.99 7.15
CA GLU A 206 7.62 -8.63 6.62
C GLU A 206 7.57 -8.60 5.07
N VAL A 207 6.45 -9.04 4.49
CA VAL A 207 6.25 -9.14 3.03
C VAL A 207 6.49 -7.80 2.32
N ASN A 208 6.07 -6.69 2.92
CA ASN A 208 6.33 -5.35 2.38
C ASN A 208 7.83 -5.06 2.28
N GLU A 209 8.64 -5.49 3.26
CA GLU A 209 10.08 -5.27 3.24
C GLU A 209 10.74 -6.13 2.17
N ALA A 210 10.32 -7.38 2.01
CA ALA A 210 10.81 -8.23 0.93
C ALA A 210 10.48 -7.66 -0.46
N ILE A 211 9.30 -7.07 -0.62
CA ILE A 211 8.92 -6.36 -1.87
C ILE A 211 9.83 -5.17 -2.09
N LEU A 212 9.99 -4.31 -1.09
CA LEU A 212 10.80 -3.10 -1.15
C LEU A 212 12.27 -3.43 -1.46
N ALA A 213 12.82 -4.47 -0.81
CA ALA A 213 14.14 -5.05 -1.06
C ALA A 213 14.32 -5.50 -2.50
N THR A 214 13.36 -6.29 -2.99
CA THR A 214 13.44 -6.90 -4.32
C THR A 214 13.30 -5.83 -5.40
N ARG A 215 12.45 -4.82 -5.19
CA ARG A 215 12.35 -3.66 -6.07
C ARG A 215 13.66 -2.89 -6.14
N HIS A 216 14.37 -2.73 -5.02
CA HIS A 216 15.70 -2.12 -5.03
C HIS A 216 16.70 -2.92 -5.87
N GLN A 217 16.76 -4.25 -5.71
CA GLN A 217 17.60 -5.11 -6.55
C GLN A 217 17.25 -5.05 -8.05
N ILE A 218 15.97 -4.82 -8.38
CA ILE A 218 15.52 -4.60 -9.76
C ILE A 218 15.97 -3.22 -10.26
N ALA A 219 15.88 -2.20 -9.42
CA ALA A 219 16.33 -0.85 -9.74
C ALA A 219 17.85 -0.79 -9.97
N GLU A 220 18.66 -1.48 -9.15
CA GLU A 220 20.12 -1.59 -9.35
C GLU A 220 20.50 -2.20 -10.71
N LYS A 221 19.62 -3.02 -11.29
CA LYS A 221 19.79 -3.61 -12.62
C LYS A 221 19.27 -2.71 -13.75
N GLY A 222 18.77 -1.51 -13.45
CA GLY A 222 18.18 -0.60 -14.42
C GLY A 222 16.82 -1.07 -14.96
N LEU A 223 16.14 -1.98 -14.26
CA LEU A 223 14.89 -2.62 -14.71
C LEU A 223 13.64 -2.03 -14.04
N VAL A 224 13.79 -0.91 -13.33
CA VAL A 224 12.66 -0.16 -12.76
C VAL A 224 11.73 0.33 -13.89
N PRO A 225 10.39 0.29 -13.70
CA PRO A 225 9.45 0.84 -14.68
C PRO A 225 9.73 2.30 -15.05
N GLU A 226 9.60 2.64 -16.34
CA GLU A 226 9.91 3.97 -16.90
C GLU A 226 9.23 5.10 -16.12
N VAL A 227 7.95 4.96 -15.79
CA VAL A 227 7.18 5.95 -15.03
C VAL A 227 7.83 6.38 -13.71
N PHE A 228 8.65 5.52 -13.10
CA PHE A 228 9.36 5.84 -11.86
C PHE A 228 10.74 6.46 -12.10
N ARG A 229 11.38 6.18 -13.24
CA ARG A 229 12.58 6.92 -13.69
C ARG A 229 12.21 8.36 -14.01
N GLU A 230 11.15 8.57 -14.79
CA GLU A 230 10.60 9.90 -15.08
C GLU A 230 10.22 10.63 -13.78
N ALA A 231 9.58 9.94 -12.82
CA ALA A 231 9.25 10.54 -11.54
C ALA A 231 10.48 10.96 -10.73
N ALA A 232 11.59 10.20 -10.82
CA ALA A 232 12.86 10.56 -10.18
C ALA A 232 13.49 11.79 -10.80
N GLU A 233 13.56 11.85 -12.12
CA GLU A 233 14.03 13.03 -12.87
C GLU A 233 13.20 14.26 -12.51
N ASN A 234 11.87 14.16 -12.52
CA ASN A 234 10.97 15.25 -12.15
C ASN A 234 11.17 15.71 -10.69
N ILE A 235 11.39 14.78 -9.75
CA ILE A 235 11.68 15.13 -8.36
C ILE A 235 12.99 15.91 -8.25
N ILE A 236 14.04 15.47 -8.95
CA ILE A 236 15.36 16.12 -8.92
C ILE A 236 15.27 17.53 -9.54
N GLU A 237 14.57 17.68 -10.65
CA GLU A 237 14.52 18.95 -11.38
C GLU A 237 13.57 19.98 -10.76
N VAL A 238 12.35 19.57 -10.37
CA VAL A 238 11.29 20.52 -9.96
C VAL A 238 10.72 20.25 -8.56
N GLY A 239 11.16 19.19 -7.90
CA GLY A 239 10.73 18.83 -6.55
C GLY A 239 9.32 18.23 -6.50
N ASP A 240 8.80 17.71 -7.61
CA ASP A 240 7.46 17.12 -7.71
C ASP A 240 7.45 15.93 -8.69
N PRO A 241 6.96 14.74 -8.30
CA PRO A 241 6.99 13.56 -9.17
C PRO A 241 6.13 13.68 -10.43
N GLY A 242 5.13 14.56 -10.44
CA GLY A 242 4.26 14.82 -11.59
C GLY A 242 4.69 16.02 -12.43
N ALA A 243 5.95 16.47 -12.29
CA ALA A 243 6.52 17.63 -12.98
C ALA A 243 5.72 18.94 -12.77
N VAL A 244 5.02 19.09 -11.63
CA VAL A 244 4.16 20.26 -11.41
C VAL A 244 5.02 21.50 -11.11
N PRO A 245 4.88 22.60 -11.89
CA PRO A 245 5.66 23.82 -11.67
C PRO A 245 5.41 24.44 -10.29
N VAL A 246 6.46 25.01 -9.68
CA VAL A 246 6.41 25.64 -8.35
C VAL A 246 5.28 26.66 -8.22
N LYS A 247 5.11 27.54 -9.23
CA LYS A 247 4.05 28.55 -9.26
C LYS A 247 2.66 27.94 -9.10
N ARG A 248 2.43 26.77 -9.71
CA ARG A 248 1.15 26.05 -9.61
C ARG A 248 1.00 25.40 -8.23
N ARG A 249 2.06 24.79 -7.69
CA ARG A 249 2.07 24.18 -6.34
C ARG A 249 1.77 25.16 -5.23
N LEU A 250 2.11 26.44 -5.39
CA LEU A 250 1.89 27.50 -4.40
C LEU A 250 0.64 28.35 -4.68
N SER A 251 -0.14 28.03 -5.72
CA SER A 251 -1.30 28.85 -6.12
C SER A 251 -2.33 29.01 -5.01
N TRP A 252 -2.53 27.96 -4.20
CA TRP A 252 -3.44 27.96 -3.05
C TRP A 252 -3.06 28.95 -1.94
N MET A 253 -1.82 29.44 -1.91
CA MET A 253 -1.38 30.42 -0.91
C MET A 253 -1.92 31.83 -1.18
N GLN A 254 -2.39 32.12 -2.41
CA GLN A 254 -2.94 33.44 -2.75
C GLN A 254 -4.22 33.76 -1.97
N ASP A 255 -4.97 32.72 -1.61
CA ASP A 255 -6.28 32.84 -0.96
C ASP A 255 -6.21 32.76 0.57
N VAL A 256 -5.00 32.74 1.17
CA VAL A 256 -4.84 32.57 2.62
C VAL A 256 -4.03 33.70 3.25
N ALA A 257 -4.64 34.40 4.21
CA ALA A 257 -3.95 35.38 5.03
C ALA A 257 -2.85 34.70 5.86
N PHE A 258 -1.60 35.09 5.60
CA PHE A 258 -0.42 34.64 6.34
C PHE A 258 0.15 35.79 7.15
N GLN A 259 0.22 35.64 8.47
CA GLN A 259 1.01 36.54 9.32
C GLN A 259 2.32 35.83 9.69
N PRO A 260 3.49 36.29 9.20
CA PRO A 260 4.77 35.77 9.66
C PRO A 260 4.99 36.16 11.12
N LEU A 261 4.68 35.26 12.05
CA LEU A 261 4.95 35.46 13.48
C LEU A 261 6.43 35.18 13.81
N SER A 262 7.25 36.23 13.73
CA SER A 262 8.58 36.41 14.34
C SER A 262 9.69 35.38 14.02
N ARG A 263 10.96 35.80 14.19
CA ARG A 263 12.17 35.12 13.66
C ARG A 263 12.59 33.81 14.36
N LYS A 264 11.82 33.31 15.34
CA LYS A 264 11.99 31.98 15.95
C LYS A 264 10.62 31.30 16.00
N THR A 265 10.36 30.40 15.07
CA THR A 265 9.15 29.59 15.02
C THR A 265 9.46 28.19 15.50
N GLU A 266 8.59 27.60 16.33
CA GLU A 266 8.82 26.25 16.87
C GLU A 266 8.44 25.15 15.88
N VAL A 267 7.54 25.46 14.93
CA VAL A 267 6.93 24.50 14.02
C VAL A 267 7.26 24.80 12.56
N LEU A 268 7.69 23.79 11.81
CA LEU A 268 7.69 23.79 10.35
C LEU A 268 6.46 23.06 9.84
N TYR A 269 5.59 23.77 9.12
CA TYR A 269 4.54 23.13 8.35
C TYR A 269 5.11 22.62 7.02
N TRP A 270 5.31 21.30 6.94
CA TRP A 270 5.65 20.57 5.72
C TRP A 270 4.37 20.20 4.96
N VAL A 271 4.11 20.88 3.85
CA VAL A 271 2.89 20.70 3.07
C VAL A 271 2.93 19.38 2.32
N GLY A 272 4.01 19.16 1.57
CA GLY A 272 4.22 18.02 0.69
C GLY A 272 3.61 18.23 -0.70
N CYS A 273 4.23 17.60 -1.71
CA CYS A 273 3.88 17.75 -3.13
C CYS A 273 2.40 17.48 -3.44
N MET A 274 1.86 16.36 -2.95
CA MET A 274 0.47 15.95 -3.21
C MET A 274 -0.56 16.86 -2.55
N VAL A 275 -0.24 17.42 -1.38
CA VAL A 275 -1.12 18.35 -0.67
C VAL A 275 -1.13 19.70 -1.37
N ALA A 276 0.05 20.20 -1.74
CA ALA A 276 0.22 21.48 -2.41
C ALA A 276 -0.51 21.55 -3.78
N ASP A 277 -0.45 20.49 -4.59
CA ASP A 277 -1.07 20.50 -5.93
C ASP A 277 -2.45 19.84 -5.98
N ARG A 278 -2.60 18.62 -5.43
CA ARG A 278 -3.78 17.78 -5.70
C ARG A 278 -4.87 17.92 -4.65
N THR A 279 -4.50 18.27 -3.43
CA THR A 279 -5.43 18.44 -2.30
C THR A 279 -5.21 19.77 -1.56
N PRO A 280 -5.18 20.92 -2.26
CA PRO A 280 -4.85 22.22 -1.66
C PRO A 280 -5.85 22.68 -0.58
N LYS A 281 -7.07 22.13 -0.56
CA LYS A 281 -8.03 22.37 0.53
C LYS A 281 -7.51 21.86 1.87
N THR A 282 -6.84 20.72 1.89
CA THR A 282 -6.11 20.19 3.05
C THR A 282 -5.02 21.16 3.48
N ALA A 283 -4.30 21.74 2.50
CA ALA A 283 -3.23 22.70 2.77
C ALA A 283 -3.74 23.93 3.55
N GLY A 284 -4.79 24.54 3.01
CA GLY A 284 -5.45 25.71 3.61
C GLY A 284 -6.21 25.39 4.89
N ALA A 285 -6.81 24.21 5.02
CA ALA A 285 -7.50 23.79 6.23
C ALA A 285 -6.54 23.67 7.42
N PHE A 286 -5.39 23.02 7.24
CA PHE A 286 -4.40 22.94 8.31
C PHE A 286 -3.81 24.31 8.66
N LEU A 287 -3.55 25.15 7.66
CA LEU A 287 -3.11 26.54 7.89
C LEU A 287 -4.11 27.35 8.72
N LYS A 288 -5.43 27.20 8.46
CA LYS A 288 -6.49 27.81 9.27
C LYS A 288 -6.45 27.34 10.72
N ILE A 289 -6.26 26.05 10.96
CA ILE A 289 -6.15 25.49 12.31
C ILE A 289 -4.94 26.08 13.05
N LEU A 290 -3.78 26.16 12.38
CA LEU A 290 -2.57 26.76 12.98
C LEU A 290 -2.79 28.23 13.38
N ASN A 291 -3.40 29.02 12.50
CA ASN A 291 -3.71 30.42 12.77
C ASN A 291 -4.73 30.58 13.92
N HIS A 292 -5.82 29.82 13.89
CA HIS A 292 -6.86 29.86 14.93
C HIS A 292 -6.28 29.50 16.31
N ALA A 293 -5.41 28.49 16.36
CA ALA A 293 -4.73 28.08 17.60
C ALA A 293 -3.54 28.98 18.00
N ASN A 294 -3.30 30.08 17.28
CA ASN A 294 -2.17 31.01 17.49
C ASN A 294 -0.80 30.31 17.52
N VAL A 295 -0.60 29.32 16.65
CA VAL A 295 0.68 28.59 16.56
C VAL A 295 1.70 29.43 15.79
N SER A 296 2.92 29.55 16.32
CA SER A 296 4.05 30.15 15.60
C SER A 296 4.69 29.09 14.69
N PHE A 297 4.53 29.23 13.37
CA PHE A 297 5.05 28.29 12.39
C PHE A 297 5.70 28.98 11.19
N THR A 298 6.53 28.22 10.47
CA THR A 298 7.12 28.59 9.18
C THR A 298 6.83 27.54 8.10
N MET A 299 7.17 27.85 6.85
CA MET A 299 7.03 26.97 5.69
C MET A 299 8.23 27.13 4.75
N LEU A 300 8.64 26.06 4.07
CA LEU A 300 9.74 26.10 3.08
C LEU A 300 9.33 26.68 1.72
N ARG A 301 8.02 26.73 1.42
CA ARG A 301 7.44 27.31 0.19
C ARG A 301 8.07 26.72 -1.07
N GLU A 302 8.66 27.56 -1.94
CA GLU A 302 9.29 27.16 -3.20
C GLU A 302 10.39 26.11 -2.99
N ARG A 303 11.03 26.13 -1.82
CA ARG A 303 12.20 25.30 -1.49
C ARG A 303 11.86 23.93 -0.92
N GLU A 304 10.58 23.63 -0.65
CA GLU A 304 10.16 22.41 0.06
C GLU A 304 10.51 21.12 -0.71
N GLY A 305 10.13 21.03 -1.98
CA GLY A 305 10.36 19.85 -2.81
C GLY A 305 9.53 18.62 -2.39
N CYS A 306 10.05 17.42 -2.70
CA CYS A 306 9.39 16.15 -2.43
C CYS A 306 10.06 15.42 -1.25
N CYS A 307 9.29 14.65 -0.49
CA CYS A 307 9.83 13.76 0.55
C CYS A 307 10.54 12.50 -0.02
N GLY A 308 10.45 12.21 -1.31
CA GLY A 308 11.11 11.03 -1.91
C GLY A 308 10.41 9.68 -1.63
N TYR A 309 9.22 9.65 -1.03
CA TYR A 309 8.46 8.42 -0.76
C TYR A 309 8.38 7.47 -1.97
N VAL A 310 8.05 8.01 -3.15
CA VAL A 310 7.91 7.20 -4.37
C VAL A 310 9.23 6.52 -4.75
N LEU A 311 10.36 7.20 -4.58
CA LEU A 311 11.69 6.68 -4.89
C LEU A 311 12.03 5.49 -3.99
N LEU A 312 11.81 5.63 -2.68
CA LEU A 312 11.99 4.56 -1.71
C LEU A 312 11.11 3.35 -2.02
N SER A 313 9.81 3.57 -2.21
CA SER A 313 8.85 2.49 -2.49
C SER A 313 9.09 1.77 -3.82
N THR A 314 9.77 2.41 -4.76
CA THR A 314 10.03 1.85 -6.11
C THR A 314 11.44 1.29 -6.28
N GLY A 315 12.27 1.36 -5.23
CA GLY A 315 13.62 0.79 -5.21
C GLY A 315 14.74 1.76 -5.61
N LEU A 316 14.44 3.01 -5.93
CA LEU A 316 15.39 4.06 -6.32
C LEU A 316 16.04 4.71 -5.09
N TRP A 317 16.77 3.91 -4.31
CA TRP A 317 17.27 4.33 -2.99
C TRP A 317 18.44 5.31 -3.07
N ASP A 318 19.26 5.26 -4.12
CA ASP A 318 20.36 6.20 -4.31
C ASP A 318 19.84 7.62 -4.59
N GLU A 319 18.83 7.74 -5.47
CA GLU A 319 18.12 8.99 -5.70
C GLU A 319 17.39 9.44 -4.43
N ALA A 320 16.73 8.53 -3.73
CA ALA A 320 16.06 8.85 -2.47
C ALA A 320 17.02 9.39 -1.41
N LYS A 321 18.25 8.85 -1.33
CA LYS A 321 19.27 9.29 -0.38
C LYS A 321 19.67 10.74 -0.62
N LYS A 322 19.91 11.12 -1.88
CA LYS A 322 20.22 12.52 -2.26
C LYS A 322 19.09 13.46 -1.83
N ILE A 323 17.84 13.07 -2.09
CA ILE A 323 16.67 13.85 -1.68
C ILE A 323 16.58 13.93 -0.14
N ALA A 324 16.83 12.84 0.58
CA ALA A 324 16.79 12.82 2.04
C ALA A 324 17.85 13.75 2.67
N GLU A 325 19.07 13.77 2.14
CA GLU A 325 20.15 14.67 2.58
C GLU A 325 19.81 16.14 2.30
N GLU A 326 19.19 16.44 1.16
CA GLU A 326 18.69 17.80 0.88
C GLU A 326 17.58 18.23 1.84
N VAL A 327 16.60 17.34 2.09
CA VAL A 327 15.51 17.60 3.03
C VAL A 327 16.08 17.82 4.43
N PHE A 328 17.04 17.00 4.86
CA PHE A 328 17.75 17.19 6.13
C PHE A 328 18.36 18.59 6.21
N SER A 329 19.17 18.99 5.22
CA SER A 329 19.82 20.31 5.21
C SER A 329 18.82 21.46 5.21
N LYS A 330 17.71 21.33 4.47
CA LYS A 330 16.64 22.34 4.43
C LYS A 330 15.97 22.49 5.80
N VAL A 331 15.63 21.37 6.45
CA VAL A 331 15.00 21.34 7.78
C VAL A 331 15.96 21.86 8.85
N GLU A 332 17.21 21.42 8.85
CA GLU A 332 18.25 21.87 9.79
C GLU A 332 18.41 23.40 9.77
N LYS A 333 18.46 24.00 8.57
CA LYS A 333 18.58 25.46 8.39
C LYS A 333 17.40 26.24 8.96
N THR A 334 16.24 25.62 9.19
CA THR A 334 15.10 26.28 9.81
C THR A 334 15.24 26.43 11.32
N GLY A 335 16.01 25.54 11.98
CA GLY A 335 16.16 25.51 13.45
C GLY A 335 14.85 25.24 14.22
N VAL A 336 13.84 24.66 13.58
CA VAL A 336 12.56 24.30 14.21
C VAL A 336 12.68 23.05 15.08
N ASN A 337 11.87 22.97 16.13
CA ASN A 337 11.84 21.80 17.03
C ASN A 337 10.89 20.71 16.52
N THR A 338 9.88 21.10 15.74
CA THR A 338 8.83 20.19 15.27
C THR A 338 8.52 20.42 13.79
N LEU A 339 8.43 19.35 13.00
CA LEU A 339 7.89 19.35 11.65
C LEU A 339 6.52 18.67 11.66
N VAL A 340 5.51 19.34 11.11
CA VAL A 340 4.15 18.80 11.01
C VAL A 340 3.74 18.64 9.55
N THR A 341 3.19 17.47 9.20
CA THR A 341 2.67 17.20 7.85
C THR A 341 1.30 16.53 7.85
N PRO A 342 0.36 16.92 6.96
CA PRO A 342 -0.93 16.25 6.77
C PRO A 342 -0.85 15.07 5.79
N CYS A 343 0.35 14.67 5.36
CA CYS A 343 0.55 13.55 4.47
C CYS A 343 1.07 12.32 5.21
N ALA A 344 0.23 11.29 5.35
CA ALA A 344 0.64 9.98 5.89
C ALA A 344 1.91 9.40 5.21
N GLY A 345 2.07 9.60 3.89
CA GLY A 345 3.26 9.15 3.15
C GLY A 345 4.52 9.89 3.55
N CYS A 346 4.46 11.23 3.69
CA CYS A 346 5.59 12.02 4.18
C CYS A 346 5.94 11.65 5.62
N TYR A 347 4.93 11.50 6.49
CA TYR A 347 5.13 11.10 7.89
C TYR A 347 5.85 9.75 7.99
N TYR A 348 5.36 8.73 7.27
CA TYR A 348 6.00 7.41 7.22
C TYR A 348 7.43 7.49 6.66
N THR A 349 7.64 8.30 5.62
CA THR A 349 8.96 8.48 5.02
C THR A 349 9.96 9.03 6.02
N PHE A 350 9.60 10.10 6.74
CA PHE A 350 10.52 10.78 7.67
C PHE A 350 10.74 10.01 8.97
N THR A 351 9.74 9.27 9.45
CA THR A 351 9.81 8.58 10.75
C THR A 351 10.30 7.14 10.66
N LYS A 352 10.19 6.51 9.49
CA LYS A 352 10.50 5.10 9.27
C LYS A 352 11.48 4.87 8.13
N LEU A 353 11.08 5.19 6.90
CA LEU A 353 11.88 4.84 5.73
C LEU A 353 13.25 5.54 5.71
N TYR A 354 13.32 6.83 6.05
CA TYR A 354 14.58 7.57 6.10
C TYR A 354 15.55 6.98 7.15
N PRO A 355 15.17 6.80 8.43
CA PRO A 355 16.05 6.17 9.41
C PRO A 355 16.41 4.73 9.06
N GLU A 356 15.42 3.91 8.68
CA GLU A 356 15.58 2.46 8.57
C GLU A 356 16.24 2.03 7.26
N ILE A 357 16.07 2.77 6.16
CA ILE A 357 16.66 2.43 4.84
C ILE A 357 17.89 3.28 4.54
N LEU A 358 17.83 4.58 4.83
CA LEU A 358 18.86 5.54 4.40
C LEU A 358 19.82 5.94 5.52
N GLY A 359 19.51 5.61 6.78
CA GLY A 359 20.27 6.06 7.94
C GLY A 359 20.18 7.57 8.19
N VAL A 360 19.16 8.25 7.63
CA VAL A 360 18.96 9.70 7.76
C VAL A 360 17.85 9.95 8.76
N SER A 361 18.12 10.76 9.80
CA SER A 361 17.11 11.21 10.76
C SER A 361 17.00 12.72 10.73
N LEU A 362 15.79 13.26 10.55
CA LEU A 362 15.59 14.70 10.55
C LEU A 362 15.84 15.28 11.96
N PRO A 363 16.40 16.49 12.08
CA PRO A 363 16.84 17.06 13.35
C PRO A 363 15.70 17.71 14.15
N CYS A 364 14.50 17.13 14.13
CA CYS A 364 13.31 17.66 14.81
C CYS A 364 12.27 16.55 15.08
N GLU A 365 11.32 16.81 15.98
CA GLU A 365 10.16 15.93 16.20
C GLU A 365 9.25 15.95 14.97
N ILE A 366 8.91 14.78 14.42
CA ILE A 366 8.00 14.68 13.28
C ILE A 366 6.60 14.33 13.79
N LEU A 367 5.61 15.14 13.46
CA LEU A 367 4.21 14.90 13.77
C LEU A 367 3.35 14.84 12.52
N HIS A 368 2.43 13.88 12.49
CA HIS A 368 1.32 13.95 11.57
C HIS A 368 0.32 15.04 12.03
N SER A 369 -0.37 15.70 11.10
CA SER A 369 -1.33 16.78 11.42
C SER A 369 -2.37 16.35 12.47
N SER A 370 -2.81 15.09 12.44
CA SER A 370 -3.72 14.52 13.42
C SER A 370 -3.16 14.48 14.85
N HIS A 371 -1.88 14.15 15.02
CA HIS A 371 -1.21 14.22 16.33
C HIS A 371 -1.17 15.66 16.82
N PHE A 372 -0.82 16.58 15.93
CA PHE A 372 -0.71 17.99 16.27
C PHE A 372 -2.07 18.58 16.67
N ILE A 373 -3.12 18.29 15.91
CA ILE A 373 -4.50 18.68 16.24
C ILE A 373 -4.92 18.11 17.59
N GLU A 374 -4.67 16.83 17.85
CA GLU A 374 -4.98 16.21 19.14
C GLU A 374 -4.23 16.91 20.29
N LYS A 375 -2.94 17.25 20.12
CA LYS A 375 -2.17 18.03 21.10
C LYS A 375 -2.80 19.42 21.34
N LEU A 376 -3.24 20.11 20.30
CA LEU A 376 -3.89 21.43 20.42
C LEU A 376 -5.23 21.36 21.17
N ILE A 377 -6.04 20.34 20.89
CA ILE A 377 -7.32 20.12 21.59
C ILE A 377 -7.08 19.83 23.07
N LYS A 378 -6.15 18.90 23.38
CA LYS A 378 -5.83 18.52 24.78
C LYS A 378 -5.25 19.68 25.60
N SER A 379 -4.55 20.61 24.95
CA SER A 379 -4.00 21.81 25.59
C SER A 379 -4.97 23.00 25.62
N ALA A 380 -6.24 22.80 25.22
CA ALA A 380 -7.26 23.85 25.12
C ALA A 380 -6.85 25.04 24.23
N ARG A 381 -5.90 24.82 23.30
CA ARG A 381 -5.50 25.81 22.29
C ARG A 381 -6.38 25.77 21.04
N LEU A 382 -7.20 24.74 20.90
CA LEU A 382 -8.14 24.57 19.80
C LEU A 382 -9.50 24.17 20.37
N GLU A 383 -10.42 25.13 20.41
CA GLU A 383 -11.81 24.90 20.77
C GLU A 383 -12.62 24.61 19.50
N LEU A 384 -13.53 23.64 19.58
CA LEU A 384 -14.25 23.11 18.43
C LEU A 384 -15.75 23.32 18.62
N LYS A 385 -16.41 23.91 17.63
CA LYS A 385 -17.85 24.14 17.59
C LYS A 385 -18.60 22.98 16.97
N GLY A 386 -19.90 22.93 17.25
CA GLY A 386 -20.76 21.84 16.83
C GLY A 386 -20.85 21.69 15.31
N LEU A 387 -20.70 20.47 14.81
CA LEU A 387 -20.97 20.11 13.42
C LEU A 387 -21.89 18.88 13.39
N ASP A 388 -23.11 19.05 12.86
CA ASP A 388 -24.00 17.93 12.57
C ASP A 388 -23.58 17.26 11.27
N LEU A 389 -22.62 16.32 11.37
CA LEU A 389 -22.05 15.61 10.24
C LEU A 389 -21.78 14.15 10.62
N ARG A 390 -22.19 13.21 9.77
CA ARG A 390 -21.86 11.79 9.94
C ARG A 390 -20.69 11.45 9.04
N VAL A 391 -19.59 11.01 9.65
CA VAL A 391 -18.33 10.76 8.94
C VAL A 391 -17.86 9.34 9.17
N SER A 392 -17.20 8.75 8.18
CA SER A 392 -16.36 7.57 8.38
C SER A 392 -14.90 7.92 8.16
N TYR A 393 -14.01 7.28 8.91
CA TYR A 393 -12.58 7.42 8.74
C TYR A 393 -12.00 6.21 8.00
N HIS A 394 -11.22 6.47 6.95
CA HIS A 394 -10.33 5.48 6.33
C HIS A 394 -8.92 5.62 6.89
N ASP A 395 -8.44 4.55 7.52
CA ASP A 395 -7.06 4.39 8.00
C ASP A 395 -6.07 4.24 6.83
N PRO A 396 -5.21 5.25 6.54
CA PRO A 396 -4.13 5.09 5.57
C PRO A 396 -3.09 4.10 6.09
N CYS A 397 -2.66 3.18 5.23
CA CYS A 397 -1.64 2.18 5.60
C CYS A 397 -0.34 2.79 6.14
N SER A 398 0.17 3.85 5.52
CA SER A 398 1.40 4.53 5.96
C SER A 398 1.30 5.13 7.37
N LEU A 399 0.14 5.68 7.75
CA LEU A 399 -0.06 6.26 9.08
C LEU A 399 -0.42 5.17 10.11
N GLY A 400 -1.36 4.29 9.76
CA GLY A 400 -1.88 3.25 10.63
C GLY A 400 -0.93 2.05 10.75
N ARG A 401 -0.94 1.16 9.75
CA ARG A 401 -0.18 -0.11 9.81
C ARG A 401 1.32 0.08 9.94
N HIS A 402 1.89 1.04 9.21
CA HIS A 402 3.34 1.22 9.17
C HIS A 402 3.88 2.10 10.29
N SER A 403 3.07 3.02 10.82
CA SER A 403 3.51 3.96 11.86
C SER A 403 2.78 3.84 13.20
N GLY A 404 1.80 2.94 13.32
CA GLY A 404 1.05 2.67 14.56
C GLY A 404 0.00 3.71 14.94
N VAL A 405 -0.30 4.68 14.07
CA VAL A 405 -1.15 5.83 14.39
C VAL A 405 -2.58 5.58 13.93
N PHE A 406 -3.43 5.20 14.88
CA PHE A 406 -4.85 4.95 14.62
C PHE A 406 -5.79 5.89 15.39
N ASP A 407 -5.41 6.28 16.60
CA ASP A 407 -6.34 6.99 17.50
C ASP A 407 -6.35 8.49 17.30
N ALA A 408 -5.20 9.13 17.01
CA ALA A 408 -5.13 10.58 16.88
C ALA A 408 -6.12 11.18 15.85
N PRO A 409 -6.31 10.61 14.65
CA PRO A 409 -7.35 11.08 13.72
C PRO A 409 -8.77 10.95 14.28
N ARG A 410 -9.04 9.84 14.99
CA ARG A 410 -10.36 9.59 15.61
C ARG A 410 -10.63 10.52 16.77
N ASN A 411 -9.61 10.79 17.59
CA ASN A 411 -9.71 11.68 18.74
C ASN A 411 -9.98 13.11 18.28
N ALA A 412 -9.33 13.57 17.21
CA ALA A 412 -9.63 14.87 16.58
C ALA A 412 -11.08 14.96 16.10
N LEU A 413 -11.61 13.92 15.46
CA LEU A 413 -13.01 13.90 14.99
C LEU A 413 -14.00 13.85 16.17
N LYS A 414 -13.77 12.98 17.16
CA LYS A 414 -14.65 12.80 18.34
C LYS A 414 -14.71 14.04 19.24
N ALA A 415 -13.70 14.90 19.18
CA ALA A 415 -13.69 16.15 19.94
C ALA A 415 -14.66 17.20 19.38
N ILE A 416 -15.17 17.03 18.15
CA ILE A 416 -16.12 17.94 17.53
C ILE A 416 -17.53 17.65 18.08
N PRO A 417 -18.18 18.59 18.78
CA PRO A 417 -19.54 18.38 19.28
C PRO A 417 -20.53 18.10 18.14
N GLY A 418 -21.49 17.20 18.34
CA GLY A 418 -22.51 16.86 17.33
C GLY A 418 -22.04 15.98 16.16
N LEU A 419 -20.72 15.82 15.96
CA LEU A 419 -20.20 14.98 14.88
C LEU A 419 -20.35 13.50 15.24
N THR A 420 -20.87 12.70 14.30
CA THR A 420 -21.02 11.25 14.47
C THR A 420 -19.96 10.51 13.66
N LEU A 421 -19.03 9.83 14.34
CA LEU A 421 -18.05 8.96 13.70
C LEU A 421 -18.60 7.53 13.58
N SER A 422 -18.87 7.10 12.35
CA SER A 422 -19.25 5.72 12.01
C SER A 422 -18.01 4.96 11.51
N GLU A 423 -17.53 3.99 12.29
CA GLU A 423 -16.39 3.16 11.87
C GLU A 423 -16.74 2.29 10.66
N MET A 424 -15.81 2.21 9.71
CA MET A 424 -15.95 1.29 8.59
C MET A 424 -15.73 -0.16 9.06
N PRO A 425 -16.37 -1.15 8.41
CA PRO A 425 -15.92 -2.54 8.48
C PRO A 425 -14.44 -2.61 8.10
N LEU A 426 -13.69 -3.53 8.70
CA LEU A 426 -12.25 -3.66 8.46
C LEU A 426 -11.55 -2.29 8.64
N ASN A 427 -11.39 -1.86 9.88
CA ASN A 427 -10.71 -0.61 10.24
C ASN A 427 -9.38 -0.88 10.93
N ARG A 428 -8.65 0.19 11.25
CA ARG A 428 -7.33 0.15 11.87
C ARG A 428 -6.37 -0.72 11.06
N GLN A 429 -5.67 -1.66 11.71
CA GLN A 429 -4.74 -2.58 11.05
C GLN A 429 -5.40 -3.41 9.93
N PHE A 430 -6.71 -3.65 10.01
CA PHE A 430 -7.43 -4.48 9.04
C PHE A 430 -7.97 -3.70 7.83
N ALA A 431 -7.73 -2.39 7.75
CA ALA A 431 -8.26 -1.57 6.67
C ALA A 431 -7.82 -2.01 5.27
N ARG A 432 -8.78 -2.25 4.37
CA ARG A 432 -8.49 -2.49 2.95
C ARG A 432 -7.70 -1.32 2.37
N CYS A 433 -6.70 -1.62 1.56
CA CYS A 433 -5.88 -0.62 0.91
C CYS A 433 -6.73 0.29 0.02
N CYS A 434 -6.42 1.58 -0.03
CA CYS A 434 -7.03 2.49 -0.99
C CYS A 434 -6.57 2.20 -2.43
N GLY A 435 -5.47 1.48 -2.65
CA GLY A 435 -4.90 1.19 -3.97
C GLY A 435 -3.85 2.20 -4.46
N GLY A 436 -3.61 3.30 -3.74
CA GLY A 436 -2.75 4.38 -4.22
C GLY A 436 -1.25 4.20 -3.94
N GLY A 437 -0.89 3.52 -2.85
CA GLY A 437 0.49 3.38 -2.35
C GLY A 437 1.38 2.49 -3.21
N GLY A 438 2.68 2.40 -2.86
CA GLY A 438 3.67 1.58 -3.54
C GLY A 438 3.88 1.87 -5.02
N GLY A 439 3.52 3.08 -5.47
CA GLY A 439 3.58 3.48 -6.88
C GLY A 439 2.44 2.97 -7.76
N LEU A 440 1.50 2.17 -7.24
CA LEU A 440 0.47 1.51 -8.04
C LEU A 440 -0.43 2.49 -8.80
N TRP A 441 -0.76 3.64 -8.21
CA TRP A 441 -1.58 4.66 -8.88
C TRP A 441 -1.00 5.10 -10.22
N SER A 442 0.32 5.27 -10.29
CA SER A 442 1.02 5.69 -11.52
C SER A 442 1.37 4.51 -12.42
N PHE A 443 1.69 3.36 -11.83
CA PHE A 443 2.09 2.16 -12.58
C PHE A 443 0.91 1.46 -13.27
N ASN A 444 -0.19 1.24 -12.55
CA ASN A 444 -1.40 0.64 -13.09
C ASN A 444 -2.64 1.25 -12.42
N HIS A 445 -3.07 2.36 -13.01
CA HIS A 445 -4.18 3.16 -12.51
C HIS A 445 -5.51 2.39 -12.41
N GLN A 446 -5.78 1.45 -13.33
CA GLN A 446 -7.01 0.65 -13.30
C GLN A 446 -7.04 -0.30 -12.11
N VAL A 447 -5.92 -0.98 -11.82
CA VAL A 447 -5.78 -1.87 -10.66
C VAL A 447 -5.86 -1.06 -9.34
N SER A 448 -5.23 0.12 -9.31
CA SER A 448 -5.37 1.08 -8.20
C SER A 448 -6.83 1.45 -7.92
N MET A 449 -7.61 1.80 -8.95
CA MET A 449 -9.03 2.12 -8.81
C MET A 449 -9.87 0.93 -8.35
N ASN A 450 -9.55 -0.27 -8.82
CA ASN A 450 -10.29 -1.47 -8.41
C ASN A 450 -10.12 -1.74 -6.90
N SER A 451 -8.90 -1.56 -6.36
CA SER A 451 -8.67 -1.59 -4.91
C SER A 451 -9.48 -0.51 -4.17
N ALA A 452 -9.47 0.74 -4.67
CA ALA A 452 -10.26 1.82 -4.08
C ALA A 452 -11.76 1.51 -4.07
N TYR A 453 -12.26 0.94 -5.17
CA TYR A 453 -13.67 0.57 -5.33
C TYR A 453 -14.11 -0.48 -4.32
N LEU A 454 -13.28 -1.50 -4.08
CA LEU A 454 -13.54 -2.50 -3.03
C LEU A 454 -13.61 -1.88 -1.63
N ARG A 455 -12.78 -0.88 -1.34
CA ARG A 455 -12.85 -0.16 -0.06
C ARG A 455 -14.08 0.75 0.02
N LEU A 456 -14.46 1.41 -1.08
CA LEU A 456 -15.67 2.25 -1.11
C LEU A 456 -16.95 1.42 -0.97
N LYS A 457 -16.97 0.17 -1.41
CA LYS A 457 -18.09 -0.75 -1.16
C LYS A 457 -18.33 -1.01 0.34
N ASP A 458 -17.29 -0.94 1.18
CA ASP A 458 -17.45 -1.08 2.63
C ASP A 458 -18.28 0.05 3.26
N LEU A 459 -18.56 1.13 2.52
CA LEU A 459 -19.43 2.21 2.96
C LEU A 459 -20.92 1.94 2.74
N GLN A 460 -21.30 0.99 1.89
CA GLN A 460 -22.71 0.70 1.59
C GLN A 460 -23.59 0.46 2.83
N PRO A 461 -23.15 -0.24 3.90
CA PRO A 461 -23.98 -0.39 5.10
C PRO A 461 -24.05 0.88 5.96
N LEU A 462 -23.23 1.90 5.68
CA LEU A 462 -23.08 3.09 6.51
C LEU A 462 -23.87 4.25 5.91
N LYS A 463 -24.69 4.91 6.73
CA LYS A 463 -25.38 6.16 6.37
C LYS A 463 -24.49 7.35 6.75
N ILE A 464 -23.48 7.63 5.95
CA ILE A 464 -22.54 8.73 6.16
C ILE A 464 -22.65 9.82 5.10
N ASP A 465 -22.23 11.02 5.46
CA ASP A 465 -22.22 12.18 4.58
C ASP A 465 -20.83 12.38 3.95
N VAL A 466 -19.76 11.99 4.67
CA VAL A 466 -18.37 12.20 4.24
C VAL A 466 -17.47 11.03 4.61
N LEU A 467 -16.67 10.55 3.65
CA LEU A 467 -15.50 9.72 3.91
C LEU A 467 -14.29 10.63 4.19
N THR A 468 -13.69 10.51 5.36
CA THR A 468 -12.48 11.25 5.73
C THR A 468 -11.25 10.35 5.83
N THR A 469 -10.07 10.92 5.61
CA THR A 469 -8.78 10.24 5.73
C THR A 469 -7.69 11.24 6.12
N THR A 470 -6.46 10.76 6.29
CA THR A 470 -5.28 11.58 6.65
C THR A 470 -4.14 11.39 5.67
N CYS A 471 -4.48 11.11 4.41
CA CYS A 471 -3.52 10.82 3.36
C CYS A 471 -4.02 11.40 2.03
N PRO A 472 -3.27 12.32 1.40
CA PRO A 472 -3.69 12.94 0.14
C PRO A 472 -3.81 11.90 -0.98
N LEU A 473 -2.98 10.85 -0.97
CA LEU A 473 -3.03 9.78 -1.97
C LEU A 473 -4.29 8.91 -1.84
N CYS A 474 -4.70 8.60 -0.60
CA CYS A 474 -6.00 7.95 -0.34
C CYS A 474 -7.15 8.86 -0.79
N GLN A 475 -7.11 10.13 -0.42
CA GLN A 475 -8.13 11.11 -0.77
C GLN A 475 -8.32 11.21 -2.30
N ILE A 476 -7.23 11.35 -3.06
CA ILE A 476 -7.28 11.46 -4.53
C ILE A 476 -7.84 10.19 -5.15
N ASN A 477 -7.36 9.01 -4.72
CA ASN A 477 -7.79 7.76 -5.34
C ASN A 477 -9.28 7.48 -5.07
N PHE A 478 -9.75 7.74 -3.86
CA PHE A 478 -11.18 7.63 -3.56
C PHE A 478 -12.03 8.65 -4.32
N ARG A 479 -11.60 9.93 -4.39
CA ARG A 479 -12.31 10.96 -5.17
C ARG A 479 -12.42 10.58 -6.64
N TYR A 480 -11.32 10.12 -7.22
CA TYR A 480 -11.30 9.74 -8.63
C TYR A 480 -12.18 8.51 -8.88
N THR A 481 -12.07 7.50 -8.03
CA THR A 481 -12.85 6.27 -8.14
C THR A 481 -14.33 6.52 -7.90
N SER A 482 -14.70 7.37 -6.93
CA SER A 482 -16.11 7.67 -6.64
C SER A 482 -16.78 8.36 -7.83
N VAL A 483 -16.09 9.29 -8.50
CA VAL A 483 -16.57 9.91 -9.73
C VAL A 483 -16.69 8.90 -10.87
N ARG A 484 -15.66 8.09 -11.12
CA ARG A 484 -15.64 7.11 -12.22
C ARG A 484 -16.65 5.97 -12.07
N ARG A 485 -17.02 5.62 -10.83
CA ARG A 485 -17.96 4.54 -10.51
C ARG A 485 -19.32 5.06 -10.04
N SER A 486 -19.57 6.36 -10.15
CA SER A 486 -20.82 7.02 -9.75
C SER A 486 -21.25 6.72 -8.32
N ILE A 487 -20.29 6.70 -7.38
CA ILE A 487 -20.55 6.53 -5.95
C ILE A 487 -20.72 7.93 -5.34
N PRO A 488 -21.92 8.30 -4.86
CA PRO A 488 -22.21 9.65 -4.37
C PRO A 488 -21.66 9.83 -2.95
N ILE A 489 -20.34 9.96 -2.81
CA ILE A 489 -19.67 10.20 -1.53
C ILE A 489 -18.68 11.35 -1.63
N LYS A 490 -18.74 12.28 -0.67
CA LYS A 490 -17.73 13.32 -0.51
C LYS A 490 -16.51 12.74 0.21
N VAL A 491 -15.32 13.07 -0.27
CA VAL A 491 -14.06 12.62 0.33
C VAL A 491 -13.18 13.81 0.66
N CYS A 492 -12.75 13.93 1.92
CA CYS A 492 -11.88 15.01 2.39
C CYS A 492 -10.83 14.55 3.40
N ASP A 493 -9.88 15.41 3.72
CA ASP A 493 -8.94 15.16 4.82
C ASP A 493 -9.59 15.45 6.20
N VAL A 494 -9.05 14.88 7.27
CA VAL A 494 -9.50 15.16 8.65
C VAL A 494 -9.30 16.63 9.01
N THR A 495 -8.21 17.25 8.54
CA THR A 495 -7.96 18.69 8.75
C THR A 495 -9.06 19.55 8.15
N GLU A 496 -9.64 19.17 7.00
CA GLU A 496 -10.75 19.91 6.39
C GLU A 496 -12.01 19.88 7.28
N ILE A 497 -12.29 18.77 7.96
CA ILE A 497 -13.43 18.65 8.89
C ILE A 497 -13.16 19.46 10.16
N VAL A 498 -11.97 19.33 10.74
CA VAL A 498 -11.61 20.08 11.95
C VAL A 498 -11.64 21.58 11.68
N ALA A 499 -11.15 22.04 10.52
CA ALA A 499 -11.20 23.44 10.14
C ALA A 499 -12.63 24.00 9.99
N LEU A 500 -13.61 23.17 9.60
CA LEU A 500 -15.02 23.59 9.58
C LEU A 500 -15.59 23.84 10.98
N SER A 501 -15.02 23.19 12.00
CA SER A 501 -15.46 23.29 13.39
C SER A 501 -14.75 24.41 14.16
N CYS A 502 -13.69 25.01 13.61
CA CYS A 502 -12.95 26.07 14.29
C CYS A 502 -13.71 27.42 14.34
N ASP A 503 -14.70 27.65 13.46
CA ASP A 503 -15.32 28.95 13.13
C ASP A 503 -14.34 30.12 12.87
N LEU A 504 -14.81 31.03 12.03
CA LEU A 504 -14.26 32.38 11.82
C LEU A 504 -15.12 33.39 12.57
#